data_AF-A0A0B5FLV4-F1
#
_entry.id   AF-A0A0B5FLV4-F1
#
_cell.length_a   1.000
_cell.length_b   1.000
_cell.length_c   1.000
_cell.angle_alpha   90.00
_cell.angle_beta   90.00
_cell.angle_gamma   90.00
#
_symmetry.space_group_name_H-M   'P 1'
#
loop_
_entity.id
_entity.type
_entity.pdbx_description
1 polymer ?
#
loop_
_entity_poly.entity_id
_entity_poly.type
_entity_poly.pdbx_seq_one_letter_code
_entity_poly.pdbx_strand_id
1 'polypeptide(L)'
;MHTAADRADSGTTHFWAKLAIITIVVLIGVLGLWLNARYCLLCTDPQKLDRGLGLVVAAENENATRRGWGMISRAADNGHMPAVIARAELSLPQLPERYLRSYPEAGKDARRFLPVSEKQAVIDWRLLAQRKDLDENTQYNLGVLIRQGLLQEEDIGGSAADYFQRLADNNNPFGLFALGHQLHLAGDYRKAANKFTAAFAAGRHPEAAIFMGDYHLYGRGMWPDPYRARYWYRRALHAAQRSPYQNLSGNLKLTAEKRLQLVEKRIQALPDTPPRTIEYRVTGTPKESRVLVGSGNNPVGKVFHQNGKQIKARYDGGEAPLNQTVDSITQGIDWIMQTHVTQIYGDKTPVKLRLVQD
;
A
#
# COMPACT_ATOMS: atom_id res chain seq x y z
N MET A 1 -4.98 38.33 -91.19
CA MET A 1 -4.27 37.09 -90.84
C MET A 1 -4.22 36.98 -89.32
N HIS A 2 -5.21 36.31 -88.71
CA HIS A 2 -5.17 35.98 -87.29
C HIS A 2 -4.68 34.54 -87.17
N THR A 3 -3.51 34.36 -86.59
CA THR A 3 -2.87 33.05 -86.38
C THR A 3 -3.65 32.26 -85.34
N ALA A 4 -4.10 31.06 -85.71
CA ALA A 4 -4.85 30.13 -84.88
C ALA A 4 -4.02 29.45 -83.77
N ALA A 5 -2.92 30.06 -83.31
CA ALA A 5 -1.98 29.47 -82.37
C ALA A 5 -2.27 29.80 -80.89
N ASP A 6 -3.04 30.86 -80.59
CA ASP A 6 -3.23 31.35 -79.21
C ASP A 6 -4.44 30.78 -78.44
N ARG A 7 -5.19 29.82 -79.01
CA ARG A 7 -6.39 29.25 -78.35
C ARG A 7 -6.22 27.88 -77.71
N ALA A 8 -5.03 27.27 -77.79
CA ALA A 8 -4.85 25.88 -77.37
C ALA A 8 -4.33 25.71 -75.92
N ASP A 9 -3.88 26.76 -75.23
CA ASP A 9 -3.06 26.57 -74.02
C ASP A 9 -3.68 27.04 -72.69
N SER A 10 -4.89 27.62 -72.71
CA SER A 10 -5.58 28.03 -71.47
C SER A 10 -6.31 26.87 -70.76
N GLY A 11 -6.74 25.84 -71.50
CA GLY A 11 -7.46 24.68 -70.94
C GLY A 11 -6.54 23.65 -70.27
N THR A 12 -5.36 23.42 -70.86
CA THR A 12 -4.32 22.50 -70.38
C THR A 12 -3.67 23.03 -69.10
N THR A 13 -3.30 24.30 -69.06
CA THR A 13 -2.72 24.97 -67.88
C THR A 13 -3.70 24.97 -66.69
N HIS A 14 -4.99 25.22 -66.91
CA HIS A 14 -6.01 25.10 -65.87
C HIS A 14 -6.24 23.66 -65.39
N PHE A 15 -6.12 22.66 -66.25
CA PHE A 15 -6.26 21.25 -65.88
C PHE A 15 -5.11 20.78 -64.97
N TRP A 16 -3.86 21.04 -65.35
CA TRP A 16 -2.69 20.68 -64.55
C TRP A 16 -2.65 21.44 -63.22
N ALA A 17 -3.06 22.71 -63.20
CA ALA A 17 -3.20 23.46 -61.95
C ALA A 17 -4.26 22.85 -61.02
N LYS A 18 -5.43 22.45 -61.53
CA LYS A 18 -6.47 21.76 -60.74
C LYS A 18 -5.99 20.41 -60.23
N LEU A 19 -5.30 19.62 -61.07
CA LEU A 19 -4.75 18.32 -60.68
C LEU A 19 -3.66 18.46 -59.61
N ALA A 20 -2.79 19.47 -59.71
CA ALA A 20 -1.78 19.79 -58.70
C ALA A 20 -2.42 20.18 -57.36
N ILE A 21 -3.48 21.00 -57.37
CA ILE A 21 -4.21 21.35 -56.15
C ILE A 21 -4.84 20.10 -55.52
N ILE A 22 -5.51 19.25 -56.31
CA ILE A 22 -6.13 18.01 -55.80
C ILE A 22 -5.07 17.09 -55.19
N THR A 23 -3.94 16.89 -55.85
CA THR A 23 -2.85 16.04 -55.33
C THR A 23 -2.25 16.60 -54.05
N ILE A 24 -2.02 17.92 -53.96
CA ILE A 24 -1.57 18.56 -52.71
C ILE A 24 -2.56 18.33 -51.58
N VAL A 25 -3.87 18.54 -51.82
CA VAL A 25 -4.91 18.33 -50.80
C VAL A 25 -4.94 16.87 -50.34
N VAL A 26 -4.84 15.91 -51.27
CA VAL A 26 -4.78 14.48 -50.93
C VAL A 26 -3.52 14.16 -50.13
N LEU A 27 -2.35 14.65 -50.54
CA LEU A 27 -1.09 14.42 -49.83
C LEU A 27 -1.12 15.01 -48.41
N ILE A 28 -1.67 16.21 -48.23
CA ILE A 28 -1.87 16.82 -46.90
C ILE A 28 -2.84 15.99 -46.07
N GLY A 29 -3.94 15.50 -46.66
CA GLY A 29 -4.90 14.62 -45.99
C GLY A 29 -4.26 13.31 -45.53
N VAL A 30 -3.50 12.65 -46.39
CA VAL A 30 -2.76 11.42 -46.08
C VAL A 30 -1.70 11.66 -45.01
N LEU A 31 -0.94 12.75 -45.11
CA LEU A 31 0.05 13.13 -44.10
C LEU A 31 -0.62 13.42 -42.75
N GLY A 32 -1.75 14.13 -42.75
CA GLY A 32 -2.54 14.40 -41.54
C GLY A 32 -3.05 13.12 -40.88
N LEU A 33 -3.58 12.18 -41.66
CA LEU A 33 -4.01 10.87 -41.18
C LEU A 33 -2.83 10.07 -40.63
N TRP A 34 -1.69 10.07 -41.32
CA TRP A 34 -0.46 9.40 -40.87
C TRP A 34 0.08 10.00 -39.56
N LEU A 35 0.17 11.33 -39.48
CA LEU A 35 0.62 12.05 -38.29
C LEU A 35 -0.34 11.81 -37.12
N ASN A 36 -1.65 11.81 -37.35
CA ASN A 36 -2.62 11.48 -36.31
C ASN A 36 -2.51 10.03 -35.84
N ALA A 37 -2.33 9.08 -36.77
CA ALA A 37 -2.09 7.68 -36.43
C ALA A 37 -0.79 7.51 -35.61
N ARG A 38 0.26 8.28 -35.94
CA ARG A 38 1.60 8.16 -35.34
C ARG A 38 1.77 8.89 -34.01
N TYR A 39 1.13 10.06 -33.85
CA TYR A 39 1.32 11.00 -32.74
C TYR A 39 0.04 11.38 -31.98
N CYS A 40 -1.12 10.91 -32.43
CA CYS A 40 -2.42 11.17 -31.80
C CYS A 40 -2.73 12.68 -31.66
N LEU A 41 -2.46 13.47 -32.71
CA LEU A 41 -2.63 14.92 -32.68
C LEU A 41 -4.09 15.36 -32.55
N LEU A 42 -5.02 14.60 -33.14
CA LEU A 42 -6.47 14.85 -33.10
C LEU A 42 -7.22 13.95 -32.11
N CYS A 43 -6.49 13.22 -31.26
CA CYS A 43 -7.08 12.32 -30.27
C CYS A 43 -7.62 13.08 -29.06
N THR A 44 -8.61 12.49 -28.39
CA THR A 44 -9.04 12.94 -27.06
C THR A 44 -7.96 12.63 -26.01
N ASP A 45 -7.99 13.31 -24.87
CA ASP A 45 -6.99 13.08 -23.83
C ASP A 45 -6.98 11.65 -23.25
N PRO A 46 -8.13 10.98 -23.05
CA PRO A 46 -8.16 9.55 -22.72
C PRO A 46 -7.49 8.67 -23.78
N GLN A 47 -7.70 8.97 -25.08
CA GLN A 47 -7.06 8.22 -26.17
C GLN A 47 -5.54 8.44 -26.22
N LYS A 48 -5.08 9.67 -25.94
CA LYS A 48 -3.65 9.98 -25.82
C LYS A 48 -3.02 9.21 -24.67
N LEU A 49 -3.69 9.13 -23.52
CA LEU A 49 -3.21 8.37 -22.37
C LEU A 49 -3.11 6.88 -22.70
N ASP A 50 -4.17 6.29 -23.22
CA ASP A 50 -4.23 4.85 -23.55
C ASP A 50 -3.13 4.46 -24.54
N ARG A 51 -3.04 5.16 -25.69
CA ARG A 51 -1.98 4.90 -26.68
C ARG A 51 -0.60 5.23 -26.13
N GLY A 52 -0.48 6.27 -25.32
CA GLY A 52 0.76 6.68 -24.71
C GLY A 52 1.32 5.61 -23.77
N LEU A 53 0.48 5.08 -22.88
CA LEU A 53 0.82 3.97 -21.99
C LEU A 53 1.13 2.70 -22.77
N GLY A 54 0.33 2.36 -23.80
CA GLY A 54 0.61 1.21 -24.66
C GLY A 54 2.01 1.27 -25.29
N LEU A 55 2.42 2.46 -25.74
CA LEU A 55 3.77 2.67 -26.25
C LEU A 55 4.84 2.58 -25.16
N VAL A 56 4.62 3.14 -23.97
CA VAL A 56 5.61 3.12 -22.87
C VAL A 56 5.73 1.73 -22.23
N VAL A 57 4.69 0.91 -22.26
CA VAL A 57 4.72 -0.48 -21.76
C VAL A 57 5.43 -1.38 -22.77
N ALA A 58 5.13 -1.27 -24.06
CA ALA A 58 5.67 -2.17 -25.10
C ALA A 58 6.98 -1.70 -25.75
N ALA A 59 7.51 -0.51 -25.39
CA ALA A 59 8.65 0.06 -26.10
C ALA A 59 9.98 -0.63 -25.77
N GLU A 60 10.54 -1.29 -26.78
CA GLU A 60 11.93 -1.78 -26.76
C GLU A 60 12.95 -0.68 -27.14
N ASN A 61 12.47 0.42 -27.72
CA ASN A 61 13.31 1.51 -28.23
C ASN A 61 12.88 2.91 -27.76
N GLU A 62 13.84 3.83 -27.84
CA GLU A 62 13.71 5.21 -27.40
C GLU A 62 12.64 5.99 -28.18
N ASN A 63 12.53 5.80 -29.50
CA ASN A 63 11.59 6.53 -30.35
C ASN A 63 10.13 6.21 -30.01
N ALA A 64 9.80 4.96 -29.72
CA ALA A 64 8.47 4.58 -29.25
C ALA A 64 8.18 5.18 -27.88
N THR A 65 9.15 5.11 -26.95
CA THR A 65 9.03 5.68 -25.60
C THR A 65 8.78 7.18 -25.63
N ARG A 66 9.60 7.95 -26.37
CA ARG A 66 9.46 9.41 -26.49
C ARG A 66 8.10 9.81 -27.08
N ARG A 67 7.57 9.05 -28.05
CA ARG A 67 6.23 9.30 -28.60
C ARG A 67 5.14 9.02 -27.57
N GLY A 68 5.22 7.90 -26.86
CA GLY A 68 4.28 7.55 -25.81
C GLY A 68 4.26 8.59 -24.69
N TRP A 69 5.46 8.96 -24.21
CA TRP A 69 5.65 10.05 -23.26
C TRP A 69 5.04 11.39 -23.73
N GLY A 70 5.26 11.75 -24.99
CA GLY A 70 4.70 12.98 -25.56
C GLY A 70 3.16 12.98 -25.60
N MET A 71 2.53 11.83 -25.82
CA MET A 71 1.06 11.72 -25.76
C MET A 71 0.55 11.86 -24.32
N ILE A 72 1.16 11.18 -23.36
CA ILE A 72 0.83 11.28 -21.92
C ILE A 72 1.00 12.72 -21.45
N SER A 73 2.11 13.36 -21.81
CA SER A 73 2.41 14.73 -21.39
C SER A 73 1.39 15.72 -21.91
N ARG A 74 1.01 15.65 -23.20
CA ARG A 74 -0.02 16.53 -23.76
C ARG A 74 -1.38 16.35 -23.08
N ALA A 75 -1.76 15.12 -22.76
CA ALA A 75 -3.00 14.87 -22.02
C ALA A 75 -2.93 15.44 -20.59
N ALA A 76 -1.79 15.28 -19.91
CA ALA A 76 -1.56 15.85 -18.59
C ALA A 76 -1.57 17.38 -18.60
N ASP A 77 -0.93 18.01 -19.60
CA ASP A 77 -0.93 19.46 -19.80
C ASP A 77 -2.33 20.02 -20.08
N ASN A 78 -3.19 19.23 -20.71
CA ASN A 78 -4.61 19.55 -20.90
C ASN A 78 -5.44 19.37 -19.61
N GLY A 79 -4.84 18.94 -18.50
CA GLY A 79 -5.52 18.72 -17.22
C GLY A 79 -6.21 17.36 -17.07
N HIS A 80 -5.92 16.39 -17.95
CA HIS A 80 -6.48 15.05 -17.83
C HIS A 80 -5.83 14.29 -16.66
N MET A 81 -6.55 14.16 -15.54
CA MET A 81 -5.99 13.68 -14.27
C MET A 81 -5.32 12.30 -14.30
N PRO A 82 -5.90 11.26 -14.92
CA PRO A 82 -5.21 9.99 -15.11
C PRO A 82 -3.85 10.14 -15.83
N ALA A 83 -3.73 11.06 -16.80
CA ALA A 83 -2.47 11.35 -17.46
C ALA A 83 -1.50 12.15 -16.57
N VAL A 84 -1.99 13.05 -15.71
CA VAL A 84 -1.17 13.72 -14.69
C VAL A 84 -0.56 12.70 -13.74
N ILE A 85 -1.36 11.73 -13.25
CA ILE A 85 -0.87 10.64 -12.40
C ILE A 85 0.16 9.79 -13.13
N ALA A 86 -0.12 9.40 -14.38
CA ALA A 86 0.82 8.62 -15.20
C ALA A 86 2.15 9.36 -15.39
N ARG A 87 2.09 10.66 -15.73
CA ARG A 87 3.28 11.49 -15.91
C ARG A 87 4.07 11.61 -14.61
N ALA A 88 3.39 11.85 -13.48
CA ALA A 88 4.03 11.97 -12.18
C ALA A 88 4.76 10.67 -11.78
N GLU A 89 4.10 9.52 -11.93
CA GLU A 89 4.68 8.20 -11.64
C GLU A 89 5.88 7.87 -12.52
N LEU A 90 5.78 8.14 -13.82
CA LEU A 90 6.82 7.85 -14.81
C LEU A 90 8.01 8.83 -14.73
N SER A 91 7.79 10.04 -14.21
CA SER A 91 8.85 11.04 -13.97
C SER A 91 9.75 10.70 -12.79
N LEU A 92 9.28 9.89 -11.84
CA LEU A 92 10.06 9.53 -10.65
C LEU A 92 11.11 8.45 -10.98
N PRO A 93 12.40 8.67 -10.62
CA PRO A 93 13.46 7.68 -10.86
C PRO A 93 13.18 6.35 -10.17
N GLN A 94 12.64 6.43 -8.95
CA GLN A 94 12.20 5.31 -8.15
C GLN A 94 10.92 5.72 -7.42
N LEU A 95 9.91 4.84 -7.44
CA LEU A 95 8.72 5.04 -6.63
C LEU A 95 9.00 4.64 -5.18
N PRO A 96 8.49 5.39 -4.19
CA PRO A 96 8.70 5.05 -2.80
C PRO A 96 8.17 3.67 -2.40
N GLU A 97 8.71 3.12 -1.32
CA GLU A 97 8.19 1.91 -0.71
C GLU A 97 6.71 2.12 -0.30
N ARG A 98 5.87 1.11 -0.59
CA ARG A 98 4.42 1.09 -0.33
C ARG A 98 3.61 2.07 -1.16
N TYR A 99 4.19 2.70 -2.18
CA TYR A 99 3.45 3.50 -3.17
C TYR A 99 2.49 2.60 -3.99
N LEU A 100 1.27 3.09 -4.24
CA LEU A 100 0.24 2.41 -5.03
C LEU A 100 0.34 2.84 -6.50
N ARG A 101 0.86 1.97 -7.36
CA ARG A 101 1.01 2.26 -8.78
C ARG A 101 -0.35 2.39 -9.47
N SER A 102 -0.60 3.47 -10.17
CA SER A 102 -1.77 3.53 -11.04
C SER A 102 -1.53 2.73 -12.31
N TYR A 103 -0.27 2.69 -12.76
CA TYR A 103 0.15 2.02 -13.99
C TYR A 103 1.33 1.06 -13.73
N PRO A 104 1.11 -0.11 -13.11
CA PRO A 104 2.18 -0.98 -12.62
C PRO A 104 3.12 -1.53 -13.71
N GLU A 105 2.60 -1.72 -14.93
CA GLU A 105 3.37 -2.20 -16.09
C GLU A 105 4.11 -1.08 -16.83
N ALA A 106 3.71 0.18 -16.62
CA ALA A 106 4.28 1.29 -17.36
C ALA A 106 5.72 1.56 -16.91
N GLY A 107 6.63 1.62 -17.89
CA GLY A 107 8.02 1.97 -17.66
C GLY A 107 8.81 0.90 -16.89
N LYS A 108 8.44 -0.39 -16.97
CA LYS A 108 9.33 -1.50 -16.57
C LYS A 108 10.51 -1.61 -17.55
N ASP A 109 10.22 -1.74 -18.84
CA ASP A 109 11.24 -1.93 -19.89
C ASP A 109 11.71 -0.60 -20.49
N ALA A 110 10.82 0.39 -20.53
CA ALA A 110 11.10 1.72 -21.11
C ALA A 110 11.78 2.70 -20.13
N ARG A 111 12.03 2.32 -18.86
CA ARG A 111 12.53 3.25 -17.82
C ARG A 111 13.78 4.02 -18.24
N ARG A 112 14.69 3.36 -18.95
CA ARG A 112 15.95 3.94 -19.45
C ARG A 112 15.77 5.07 -20.47
N PHE A 113 14.59 5.17 -21.09
CA PHE A 113 14.30 6.15 -22.15
C PHE A 113 13.28 7.21 -21.70
N LEU A 114 12.70 7.06 -20.51
CA LEU A 114 11.76 8.03 -19.97
C LEU A 114 12.51 9.23 -19.39
N PRO A 115 12.00 10.46 -19.59
CA PRO A 115 12.59 11.63 -18.96
C PRO A 115 12.29 11.57 -17.47
N VAL A 116 13.33 11.27 -16.69
CA VAL A 116 13.27 11.32 -15.24
C VAL A 116 13.38 12.77 -14.79
N SER A 117 12.40 13.23 -14.02
CA SER A 117 12.36 14.57 -13.45
C SER A 117 11.53 14.57 -12.17
N GLU A 118 12.21 14.46 -11.03
CA GLU A 118 11.55 14.57 -9.73
C GLU A 118 10.80 15.90 -9.60
N LYS A 119 11.38 17.00 -10.10
CA LYS A 119 10.74 18.31 -10.15
C LYS A 119 9.40 18.27 -10.88
N GLN A 120 9.31 17.58 -12.03
CA GLN A 120 8.04 17.47 -12.75
C GLN A 120 7.03 16.62 -11.97
N ALA A 121 7.48 15.52 -11.36
CA ALA A 121 6.60 14.70 -10.52
C ALA A 121 6.02 15.52 -9.36
N VAL A 122 6.84 16.33 -8.68
CA VAL A 122 6.41 17.19 -7.58
C VAL A 122 5.37 18.22 -8.06
N ILE A 123 5.56 18.82 -9.24
CA ILE A 123 4.57 19.74 -9.82
C ILE A 123 3.24 19.03 -10.05
N ASP A 124 3.27 17.85 -10.67
CA ASP A 124 2.06 17.08 -10.98
C ASP A 124 1.33 16.63 -9.68
N TRP A 125 2.06 16.19 -8.66
CA TRP A 125 1.47 15.83 -7.37
C TRP A 125 0.91 17.03 -6.58
N ARG A 126 1.55 18.20 -6.66
CA ARG A 126 1.01 19.43 -6.10
C ARG A 126 -0.28 19.87 -6.79
N LEU A 127 -0.39 19.65 -8.10
CA LEU A 127 -1.64 19.91 -8.84
C LEU A 127 -2.75 18.96 -8.36
N LEU A 128 -2.44 17.67 -8.19
CA LEU A 128 -3.40 16.68 -7.67
C LEU A 128 -3.86 17.05 -6.26
N ALA A 129 -2.96 17.45 -5.36
CA ALA A 129 -3.28 17.82 -3.99
C ALA A 129 -4.32 18.95 -3.83
N GLN A 130 -4.43 19.85 -4.81
CA GLN A 130 -5.38 20.96 -4.78
C GLN A 130 -6.83 20.54 -5.09
N ARG A 131 -7.03 19.28 -5.49
CA ARG A 131 -8.34 18.74 -5.85
C ARG A 131 -9.14 18.36 -4.61
N LYS A 132 -10.45 18.58 -4.69
CA LYS A 132 -11.40 18.15 -3.65
C LYS A 132 -11.92 16.73 -3.85
N ASP A 133 -11.79 16.21 -5.07
CA ASP A 133 -12.33 14.94 -5.56
C ASP A 133 -11.24 13.88 -5.74
N LEU A 134 -10.25 13.86 -4.85
CA LEU A 134 -9.17 12.86 -4.88
C LEU A 134 -9.71 11.45 -4.61
N ASP A 135 -9.31 10.50 -5.45
CA ASP A 135 -9.53 9.09 -5.16
C ASP A 135 -8.63 8.61 -4.01
N GLU A 136 -9.01 7.49 -3.39
CA GLU A 136 -8.34 6.97 -2.21
C GLU A 136 -6.87 6.60 -2.44
N ASN A 137 -6.51 6.12 -3.65
CA ASN A 137 -5.11 5.77 -3.97
C ASN A 137 -4.26 7.03 -4.10
N THR A 138 -4.76 8.05 -4.80
CA THR A 138 -4.09 9.34 -4.93
C THR A 138 -3.91 10.00 -3.56
N GLN A 139 -4.96 9.99 -2.73
CA GLN A 139 -4.89 10.49 -1.35
C GLN A 139 -3.84 9.75 -0.50
N TYR A 140 -3.79 8.43 -0.61
CA TYR A 140 -2.79 7.62 0.09
C TYR A 140 -1.37 7.92 -0.42
N ASN A 141 -1.18 8.00 -1.73
CA ASN A 141 0.11 8.27 -2.35
C ASN A 141 0.66 9.65 -1.98
N LEU A 142 -0.19 10.68 -1.86
CA LEU A 142 0.21 11.98 -1.31
C LEU A 142 0.82 11.83 0.08
N GLY A 143 0.16 11.10 0.98
CA GLY A 143 0.70 10.81 2.31
C GLY A 143 2.02 10.04 2.27
N VAL A 144 2.17 9.08 1.35
CA VAL A 144 3.44 8.36 1.15
C VAL A 144 4.56 9.31 0.67
N LEU A 145 4.27 10.19 -0.29
CA LEU A 145 5.25 11.12 -0.85
C LEU A 145 5.69 12.16 0.18
N ILE A 146 4.77 12.69 0.99
CA ILE A 146 5.06 13.59 2.11
C ILE A 146 5.97 12.89 3.13
N ARG A 147 5.60 11.68 3.57
CA ARG A 147 6.38 10.91 4.56
C ARG A 147 7.82 10.63 4.11
N GLN A 148 8.05 10.58 2.80
CA GLN A 148 9.36 10.31 2.20
C GLN A 148 10.13 11.60 1.89
N GLY A 149 9.56 12.78 2.20
CA GLY A 149 10.17 14.08 1.98
C GLY A 149 10.17 14.57 0.52
N LEU A 150 9.49 13.85 -0.39
CA LEU A 150 9.37 14.27 -1.79
C LEU A 150 8.40 15.43 -1.96
N LEU A 151 7.41 15.53 -1.07
CA LEU A 151 6.50 16.67 -0.99
C LEU A 151 6.62 17.31 0.39
N GLN A 152 6.61 18.64 0.44
CA GLN A 152 6.60 19.41 1.68
C GLN A 152 5.15 19.63 2.13
N GLU A 153 4.90 19.58 3.44
CA GLU A 153 3.55 19.69 4.01
C GLU A 153 2.92 21.06 3.71
N GLU A 154 3.75 22.10 3.71
CA GLU A 154 3.34 23.49 3.45
C GLU A 154 2.79 23.68 2.03
N ASP A 155 3.30 22.91 1.06
CA ASP A 155 2.90 23.01 -0.35
C ASP A 155 1.61 22.25 -0.65
N ILE A 156 1.24 21.29 0.21
CA ILE A 156 0.18 20.31 -0.05
C ILE A 156 -1.04 20.53 0.86
N GLY A 157 -0.89 21.27 1.97
CA GLY A 157 -1.99 21.65 2.85
C GLY A 157 -2.41 20.57 3.86
N GLY A 158 -1.47 19.70 4.24
CA GLY A 158 -1.69 18.67 5.26
C GLY A 158 -0.48 17.77 5.46
N SER A 159 -0.38 17.18 6.65
CA SER A 159 0.67 16.22 6.97
C SER A 159 0.36 14.83 6.41
N ALA A 160 1.37 13.96 6.31
CA ALA A 160 1.15 12.56 5.94
C ALA A 160 0.13 11.87 6.85
N ALA A 161 0.15 12.18 8.14
CA ALA A 161 -0.79 11.62 9.12
C ALA A 161 -2.24 12.05 8.84
N ASP A 162 -2.47 13.30 8.42
CA ASP A 162 -3.81 13.78 8.07
C ASP A 162 -4.39 13.03 6.87
N TYR A 163 -3.58 12.80 5.84
CA TYR A 163 -3.98 12.04 4.65
C TYR A 163 -4.36 10.60 5.01
N PHE A 164 -3.56 9.93 5.84
CA PHE A 164 -3.83 8.57 6.30
C PHE A 164 -5.02 8.49 7.27
N GLN A 165 -5.20 9.49 8.12
CA GLN A 165 -6.31 9.54 9.08
C GLN A 165 -7.65 9.66 8.36
N ARG A 166 -7.78 10.56 7.39
CA ARG A 166 -8.99 10.70 6.56
C ARG A 166 -9.37 9.38 5.86
N LEU A 167 -8.39 8.64 5.36
CA LEU A 167 -8.62 7.31 4.79
C LEU A 167 -9.09 6.31 5.87
N ALA A 168 -8.42 6.29 7.02
CA ALA A 168 -8.77 5.41 8.12
C ALA A 168 -10.17 5.68 8.70
N ASP A 169 -10.62 6.94 8.70
CA ASP A 169 -11.97 7.34 9.15
C ASP A 169 -13.06 6.75 8.25
N ASN A 170 -12.77 6.56 6.96
CA ASN A 170 -13.62 5.86 6.01
C ASN A 170 -13.41 4.34 6.01
N ASN A 171 -12.72 3.80 7.02
CA ASN A 171 -12.36 2.39 7.13
C ASN A 171 -11.54 1.87 5.93
N ASN A 172 -10.78 2.75 5.25
CA ASN A 172 -9.94 2.34 4.14
C ASN A 172 -8.72 1.53 4.66
N PRO A 173 -8.42 0.35 4.07
CA PRO A 173 -7.37 -0.54 4.55
C PRO A 173 -5.96 0.06 4.48
N PHE A 174 -5.68 0.93 3.50
CA PHE A 174 -4.37 1.57 3.34
C PHE A 174 -4.15 2.67 4.38
N GLY A 175 -5.17 3.48 4.67
CA GLY A 175 -5.11 4.47 5.76
C GLY A 175 -4.89 3.79 7.12
N LEU A 176 -5.69 2.76 7.43
CA LEU A 176 -5.53 1.96 8.65
C LEU A 176 -4.13 1.34 8.75
N PHE A 177 -3.63 0.78 7.65
CA PHE A 177 -2.29 0.20 7.60
C PHE A 177 -1.20 1.25 7.80
N ALA A 178 -1.28 2.40 7.14
CA ALA A 178 -0.27 3.47 7.25
C ALA A 178 -0.17 4.03 8.68
N LEU A 179 -1.31 4.26 9.34
CA LEU A 179 -1.33 4.64 10.76
C LEU A 179 -0.76 3.53 11.65
N GLY A 180 -1.10 2.27 11.37
CA GLY A 180 -0.51 1.12 12.06
C GLY A 180 1.01 1.04 11.90
N HIS A 181 1.52 1.36 10.71
CA HIS A 181 2.94 1.40 10.42
C HIS A 181 3.64 2.55 11.15
N GLN A 182 3.04 3.73 11.25
CA GLN A 182 3.58 4.82 12.08
C GLN A 182 3.69 4.41 13.55
N LEU A 183 2.65 3.77 14.10
CA LEU A 183 2.67 3.23 15.47
C LEU A 183 3.74 2.14 15.64
N HIS A 184 3.93 1.29 14.63
CA HIS A 184 4.97 0.26 14.63
C HIS A 184 6.38 0.90 14.74
N LEU A 185 6.65 1.92 13.94
CA LEU A 185 7.93 2.63 13.95
C LEU A 185 8.17 3.36 15.28
N ALA A 186 7.10 3.85 15.93
CA ALA A 186 7.16 4.44 17.26
C ALA A 186 7.33 3.42 18.41
N GLY A 187 7.30 2.11 18.11
CA GLY A 187 7.38 1.04 19.11
C GLY A 187 6.06 0.72 19.81
N ASP A 188 4.95 1.37 19.43
CA ASP A 188 3.60 1.16 19.96
C ASP A 188 2.95 -0.10 19.34
N TYR A 189 3.61 -1.25 19.49
CA TYR A 189 3.26 -2.49 18.78
C TYR A 189 1.84 -2.97 19.03
N ARG A 190 1.26 -2.79 20.23
CA ARG A 190 -0.13 -3.22 20.46
C ARG A 190 -1.15 -2.35 19.72
N LYS A 191 -0.96 -1.03 19.73
CA LYS A 191 -1.83 -0.12 18.97
C LYS A 191 -1.66 -0.37 17.47
N ALA A 192 -0.43 -0.61 17.02
CA ALA A 192 -0.16 -1.03 15.65
C ALA A 192 -0.88 -2.34 15.29
N ALA A 193 -0.88 -3.34 16.18
CA ALA A 193 -1.57 -4.60 15.98
C ALA A 193 -3.09 -4.42 15.78
N ASN A 194 -3.70 -3.50 16.55
CA ASN A 194 -5.11 -3.16 16.39
C ASN A 194 -5.38 -2.54 15.01
N LYS A 195 -4.54 -1.59 14.57
CA LYS A 195 -4.65 -0.96 13.25
C LYS A 195 -4.41 -1.94 12.11
N PHE A 196 -3.43 -2.84 12.22
CA PHE A 196 -3.17 -3.89 11.23
C PHE A 196 -4.30 -4.92 11.16
N THR A 197 -4.87 -5.30 12.30
CA THR A 197 -6.05 -6.17 12.34
C THR A 197 -7.24 -5.50 11.67
N ALA A 198 -7.48 -4.22 11.95
CA ALA A 198 -8.53 -3.44 11.30
C ALA A 198 -8.30 -3.30 9.78
N ALA A 199 -7.08 -2.99 9.34
CA ALA A 199 -6.72 -2.92 7.92
C ALA A 199 -6.97 -4.24 7.18
N PHE A 200 -6.62 -5.37 7.82
CA PHE A 200 -6.90 -6.69 7.27
C PHE A 200 -8.40 -7.01 7.26
N ALA A 201 -9.16 -6.61 8.27
CA ALA A 201 -10.60 -6.80 8.31
C ALA A 201 -11.34 -5.98 7.25
N ALA A 202 -10.91 -4.73 7.03
CA ALA A 202 -11.54 -3.80 6.10
C ALA A 202 -11.36 -4.20 4.63
N GLY A 203 -10.16 -4.63 4.23
CA GLY A 203 -9.85 -4.90 2.82
C GLY A 203 -8.90 -6.04 2.56
N ARG A 204 -8.61 -6.88 3.57
CA ARG A 204 -7.60 -7.95 3.49
C ARG A 204 -6.21 -7.42 3.09
N HIS A 205 -5.78 -6.29 3.66
CA HIS A 205 -4.45 -5.72 3.35
C HIS A 205 -3.33 -6.73 3.64
N PRO A 206 -2.63 -7.28 2.62
CA PRO A 206 -1.76 -8.43 2.80
C PRO A 206 -0.56 -8.13 3.70
N GLU A 207 0.04 -6.94 3.59
CA GLU A 207 1.17 -6.54 4.43
C GLU A 207 0.77 -6.41 5.91
N ALA A 208 -0.48 -6.01 6.20
CA ALA A 208 -0.96 -5.92 7.58
C ALA A 208 -1.00 -7.31 8.24
N ALA A 209 -1.43 -8.33 7.50
CA ALA A 209 -1.36 -9.71 7.97
C ALA A 209 0.08 -10.25 8.08
N ILE A 210 1.02 -9.78 7.24
CA ILE A 210 2.45 -10.09 7.42
C ILE A 210 2.93 -9.54 8.76
N PHE A 211 2.65 -8.27 9.07
CA PHE A 211 3.02 -7.69 10.36
C PHE A 211 2.38 -8.43 11.54
N MET A 212 1.12 -8.83 11.44
CA MET A 212 0.49 -9.66 12.48
C MET A 212 1.17 -11.02 12.64
N GLY A 213 1.58 -11.63 11.54
CA GLY A 213 2.40 -12.84 11.56
C GLY A 213 3.75 -12.62 12.23
N ASP A 214 4.44 -11.52 11.90
CA ASP A 214 5.71 -11.15 12.51
C ASP A 214 5.54 -10.86 14.03
N TYR A 215 4.44 -10.23 14.43
CA TYR A 215 4.15 -9.96 15.84
C TYR A 215 3.93 -11.24 16.63
N HIS A 216 3.21 -12.20 16.08
CA HIS A 216 3.08 -13.53 16.67
C HIS A 216 4.37 -14.36 16.56
N LEU A 217 5.22 -14.16 15.57
CA LEU A 217 6.46 -14.93 15.45
C LEU A 217 7.53 -14.45 16.45
N TYR A 218 7.66 -13.14 16.60
CA TYR A 218 8.72 -12.50 17.39
C TYR A 218 8.25 -11.92 18.72
N GLY A 219 6.96 -12.00 19.03
CA GLY A 219 6.41 -11.51 20.30
C GLY A 219 6.35 -9.98 20.42
N ARG A 220 6.03 -9.26 19.33
CA ARG A 220 5.97 -7.78 19.37
C ARG A 220 4.62 -7.32 19.93
N GLY A 221 4.63 -6.84 21.18
CA GLY A 221 3.43 -6.36 21.87
C GLY A 221 2.43 -7.45 22.26
N MET A 222 2.78 -8.73 22.05
CA MET A 222 1.99 -9.92 22.35
C MET A 222 2.91 -11.14 22.54
N TRP A 223 2.37 -12.27 23.00
CA TRP A 223 3.20 -13.48 23.18
C TRP A 223 3.55 -14.14 21.83
N PRO A 224 4.78 -14.65 21.67
CA PRO A 224 5.12 -15.45 20.51
C PRO A 224 4.23 -16.69 20.41
N ASP A 225 3.57 -16.87 19.28
CA ASP A 225 2.79 -18.04 18.93
C ASP A 225 3.07 -18.38 17.46
N PRO A 226 4.01 -19.32 17.19
CA PRO A 226 4.37 -19.68 15.82
C PRO A 226 3.18 -20.28 15.04
N TYR A 227 2.21 -20.90 15.72
CA TYR A 227 1.01 -21.42 15.05
C TYR A 227 0.07 -20.30 14.61
N ARG A 228 -0.13 -19.26 15.44
CA ARG A 228 -0.85 -18.04 15.02
C ARG A 228 -0.08 -17.27 13.97
N ALA A 229 1.25 -17.19 14.06
CA ALA A 229 2.06 -16.58 13.02
C ALA A 229 1.86 -17.28 11.66
N ARG A 230 1.89 -18.61 11.64
CA ARG A 230 1.55 -19.41 10.45
C ARG A 230 0.14 -19.11 9.93
N TYR A 231 -0.85 -19.05 10.81
CA TYR A 231 -2.22 -18.69 10.45
C TYR A 231 -2.28 -17.33 9.73
N TRP A 232 -1.63 -16.32 10.27
CA TRP A 232 -1.57 -14.99 9.66
C TRP A 232 -0.81 -14.96 8.35
N TYR A 233 0.35 -15.62 8.24
CA TYR A 233 1.08 -15.68 6.97
C TYR A 233 0.31 -16.41 5.86
N ARG A 234 -0.44 -17.47 6.17
CA ARG A 234 -1.34 -18.11 5.19
C ARG A 234 -2.42 -17.15 4.69
N ARG A 235 -3.01 -16.36 5.60
CA ARG A 235 -3.99 -15.32 5.24
C ARG A 235 -3.36 -14.20 4.42
N ALA A 236 -2.15 -13.77 4.77
CA ALA A 236 -1.38 -12.79 4.01
C ALA A 236 -1.10 -13.27 2.58
N LEU A 237 -0.65 -14.52 2.42
CA LEU A 237 -0.38 -15.12 1.12
C LEU A 237 -1.65 -15.21 0.27
N HIS A 238 -2.73 -15.73 0.85
CA HIS A 238 -4.02 -15.80 0.17
C HIS A 238 -4.53 -14.40 -0.24
N ALA A 239 -4.39 -13.42 0.66
CA ALA A 239 -4.77 -12.03 0.38
C ALA A 239 -3.89 -11.41 -0.70
N ALA A 240 -2.58 -11.68 -0.74
CA ALA A 240 -1.68 -11.19 -1.77
C ALA A 240 -1.98 -11.80 -3.14
N GLN A 241 -2.31 -13.09 -3.20
CA GLN A 241 -2.68 -13.78 -4.45
C GLN A 241 -4.00 -13.30 -5.05
N ARG A 242 -4.95 -12.94 -4.18
CA ARG A 242 -6.28 -12.46 -4.58
C ARG A 242 -6.42 -10.96 -4.43
N SER A 243 -5.31 -10.25 -4.23
CA SER A 243 -5.37 -8.84 -3.89
C SER A 243 -5.89 -8.07 -5.09
N PRO A 244 -6.93 -7.24 -4.94
CA PRO A 244 -7.21 -6.21 -5.95
C PRO A 244 -6.06 -5.18 -6.03
N TYR A 245 -5.15 -5.18 -5.05
CA TYR A 245 -4.03 -4.24 -4.91
C TYR A 245 -2.74 -4.76 -5.55
N GLN A 246 -2.83 -5.33 -6.76
CA GLN A 246 -1.66 -5.79 -7.53
C GLN A 246 -0.64 -4.68 -7.81
N ASN A 247 -1.01 -3.44 -7.54
CA ASN A 247 -0.25 -2.24 -7.78
C ASN A 247 0.68 -1.78 -6.65
N LEU A 248 0.72 -2.46 -5.50
CA LEU A 248 1.71 -2.16 -4.47
C LEU A 248 3.13 -2.36 -5.02
N SER A 249 4.04 -1.42 -4.73
CA SER A 249 5.41 -1.42 -5.27
C SER A 249 6.31 -2.58 -4.81
N GLY A 250 5.85 -3.49 -3.94
CA GLY A 250 6.60 -4.61 -3.40
C GLY A 250 5.95 -5.99 -3.63
N ASN A 251 6.76 -7.04 -3.73
CA ASN A 251 6.28 -8.41 -3.92
C ASN A 251 5.82 -9.04 -2.59
N LEU A 252 4.65 -8.61 -2.11
CA LEU A 252 4.07 -9.08 -0.85
C LEU A 252 3.73 -10.58 -0.85
N LYS A 253 3.41 -11.14 -2.02
CA LYS A 253 3.20 -12.59 -2.18
C LYS A 253 4.48 -13.36 -1.82
N LEU A 254 5.61 -12.99 -2.42
CA LEU A 254 6.90 -13.61 -2.15
C LEU A 254 7.32 -13.39 -0.68
N THR A 255 7.08 -12.20 -0.12
CA THR A 255 7.36 -11.93 1.30
C THR A 255 6.56 -12.87 2.20
N ALA A 256 5.25 -13.00 1.96
CA ALA A 256 4.39 -13.91 2.72
C ALA A 256 4.83 -15.38 2.57
N GLU A 257 5.21 -15.82 1.36
CA GLU A 257 5.74 -17.17 1.11
C GLU A 257 7.01 -17.44 1.91
N LYS A 258 7.98 -16.52 1.88
CA LYS A 258 9.23 -16.63 2.65
C LYS A 258 8.98 -16.67 4.16
N ARG A 259 8.08 -15.83 4.66
CA ARG A 259 7.69 -15.79 6.08
C ARG A 259 6.96 -17.07 6.50
N LEU A 260 6.11 -17.62 5.64
CA LEU A 260 5.45 -18.89 5.86
C LEU A 260 6.47 -20.05 5.93
N GLN A 261 7.43 -20.11 5.01
CA GLN A 261 8.50 -21.11 5.06
C GLN A 261 9.35 -21.01 6.33
N LEU A 262 9.68 -19.78 6.75
CA LEU A 262 10.42 -19.53 7.98
C LEU A 262 9.68 -20.08 9.21
N VAL A 263 8.37 -19.80 9.34
CA VAL A 263 7.60 -20.27 10.50
C VAL A 263 7.36 -21.77 10.46
N GLU A 264 7.17 -22.39 9.29
CA GLU A 264 7.02 -23.86 9.21
C GLU A 264 8.30 -24.56 9.68
N LYS A 265 9.49 -24.05 9.31
CA LYS A 265 10.77 -24.53 9.87
C LYS A 265 10.86 -24.34 11.39
N ARG A 266 10.39 -23.19 11.90
CA ARG A 266 10.36 -22.92 13.33
C ARG A 266 9.46 -23.91 14.07
N ILE A 267 8.30 -24.23 13.50
CA ILE A 267 7.35 -25.22 14.05
C ILE A 267 7.95 -26.63 14.01
N GLN A 268 8.59 -27.03 12.92
CA GLN A 268 9.24 -28.35 12.78
C GLN A 268 10.39 -28.55 13.79
N ALA A 269 11.05 -27.47 14.19
CA ALA A 269 12.11 -27.52 15.20
C ALA A 269 11.59 -27.49 16.64
N LEU A 270 10.28 -27.35 16.86
CA LEU A 270 9.70 -27.46 18.20
C LEU A 270 9.76 -28.91 18.67
N PRO A 271 9.95 -29.16 19.98
CA PRO A 271 9.87 -30.51 20.51
C PRO A 271 8.50 -31.14 20.20
N ASP A 272 8.47 -32.42 19.84
CA ASP A 272 7.23 -33.19 19.59
C ASP A 272 6.33 -33.37 20.83
N THR A 273 6.68 -32.73 21.95
CA THR A 273 5.82 -32.66 23.13
C THR A 273 4.62 -31.75 22.84
N PRO A 274 3.38 -32.23 23.01
CA PRO A 274 2.20 -31.39 22.79
C PRO A 274 2.26 -30.15 23.69
N PRO A 275 1.86 -28.97 23.20
CA PRO A 275 1.87 -27.76 24.00
C PRO A 275 0.98 -27.97 25.23
N ARG A 276 1.52 -27.69 26.42
CA ARG A 276 0.73 -27.77 27.65
C ARG A 276 -0.39 -26.73 27.55
N THR A 277 -1.63 -27.20 27.62
CA THR A 277 -2.77 -26.28 27.66
C THR A 277 -2.93 -25.80 29.09
N ILE A 278 -2.77 -24.49 29.28
CA ILE A 278 -3.00 -23.85 30.58
C ILE A 278 -4.33 -23.15 30.51
N GLU A 279 -5.23 -23.63 31.34
CA GLU A 279 -6.56 -23.09 31.50
C GLU A 279 -6.52 -21.98 32.53
N TYR A 280 -7.15 -20.86 32.21
CA TYR A 280 -7.27 -19.74 33.13
C TYR A 280 -8.67 -19.17 33.09
N ARG A 281 -9.08 -18.58 34.22
CA ARG A 281 -10.35 -17.90 34.41
C ARG A 281 -10.09 -16.46 34.81
N VAL A 282 -10.97 -15.56 34.40
CA VAL A 282 -10.91 -14.14 34.77
C VAL A 282 -12.19 -13.79 35.51
N THR A 283 -12.04 -13.28 36.73
CA THR A 283 -13.18 -12.89 37.59
C THR A 283 -13.05 -11.43 38.01
N GLY A 284 -14.14 -10.84 38.52
CA GLY A 284 -14.15 -9.46 39.01
C GLY A 284 -14.90 -8.50 38.09
N THR A 285 -14.47 -7.24 38.07
CA THR A 285 -15.13 -6.15 37.35
C THR A 285 -14.16 -5.49 36.36
N PRO A 286 -14.64 -4.65 35.42
CA PRO A 286 -13.77 -3.86 34.56
C PRO A 286 -12.80 -2.94 35.33
N LYS A 287 -13.12 -2.57 36.58
CA LYS A 287 -12.24 -1.75 37.44
C LYS A 287 -11.14 -2.57 38.11
N GLU A 288 -11.43 -3.84 38.42
CA GLU A 288 -10.49 -4.79 38.99
C GLU A 288 -10.82 -6.21 38.52
N SER A 289 -9.95 -6.77 37.67
CA SER A 289 -10.06 -8.13 37.15
C SER A 289 -8.96 -9.01 37.75
N ARG A 290 -9.29 -10.22 38.17
CA ARG A 290 -8.38 -11.18 38.81
C ARG A 290 -8.23 -12.40 37.93
N VAL A 291 -7.01 -12.91 37.82
CA VAL A 291 -6.66 -14.05 36.95
C VAL A 291 -6.42 -15.27 37.82
N LEU A 292 -7.13 -16.36 37.54
CA LEU A 292 -6.98 -17.66 38.20
C LEU A 292 -6.46 -18.67 37.19
N VAL A 293 -5.57 -19.57 37.60
CA VAL A 293 -4.99 -20.60 36.72
C VAL A 293 -5.33 -21.99 37.23
N GLY A 294 -5.73 -22.88 36.32
CA GLY A 294 -6.18 -24.24 36.62
C GLY A 294 -7.41 -24.27 37.53
N SER A 295 -7.48 -25.29 38.39
CA SER A 295 -8.57 -25.51 39.34
C SER A 295 -8.42 -24.71 40.65
N GLY A 296 -7.38 -23.87 40.77
CA GLY A 296 -7.14 -23.07 41.96
C GLY A 296 -8.16 -21.93 42.12
N ASN A 297 -8.51 -21.62 43.37
CA ASN A 297 -9.35 -20.47 43.73
C ASN A 297 -8.56 -19.22 44.11
N ASN A 298 -7.24 -19.35 44.28
CA ASN A 298 -6.37 -18.21 44.56
C ASN A 298 -5.92 -17.57 43.25
N PRO A 299 -6.14 -16.25 43.06
CA PRO A 299 -5.70 -15.58 41.85
C PRO A 299 -4.18 -15.48 41.81
N VAL A 300 -3.59 -15.76 40.64
CA VAL A 300 -2.16 -15.61 40.38
C VAL A 300 -1.76 -14.15 40.10
N GLY A 301 -2.75 -13.28 39.92
CA GLY A 301 -2.54 -11.86 39.71
C GLY A 301 -3.85 -11.08 39.52
N LYS A 302 -3.73 -9.76 39.45
CA LYS A 302 -4.86 -8.85 39.26
C LYS A 302 -4.49 -7.64 38.39
N VAL A 303 -5.47 -7.15 37.65
CA VAL A 303 -5.39 -5.91 36.87
C VAL A 303 -6.38 -4.92 37.43
N PHE A 304 -5.93 -3.71 37.77
CA PHE A 304 -6.74 -2.72 38.47
C PHE A 304 -6.44 -1.29 38.01
N HIS A 305 -7.43 -0.43 38.10
CA HIS A 305 -7.25 1.01 37.90
C HIS A 305 -6.61 1.64 39.14
N GLN A 306 -5.45 2.27 38.96
CA GLN A 306 -4.81 3.08 39.99
C GLN A 306 -5.08 4.56 39.73
N ASN A 307 -5.64 5.25 40.74
CA ASN A 307 -5.94 6.69 40.71
C ASN A 307 -6.82 7.15 39.53
N GLY A 308 -7.62 6.24 38.95
CA GLY A 308 -8.52 6.52 37.83
C GLY A 308 -7.88 6.82 36.47
N LYS A 309 -6.55 7.00 36.40
CA LYS A 309 -5.82 7.36 35.17
C LYS A 309 -4.94 6.24 34.61
N GLN A 310 -4.40 5.37 35.46
CA GLN A 310 -3.48 4.30 35.03
C GLN A 310 -4.10 2.94 35.29
N ILE A 311 -3.83 1.98 34.40
CA ILE A 311 -4.18 0.58 34.63
C ILE A 311 -2.87 -0.14 34.99
N LYS A 312 -2.87 -0.88 36.09
CA LYS A 312 -1.73 -1.69 36.52
C LYS A 312 -2.10 -3.15 36.57
N ALA A 313 -1.17 -3.98 36.13
CA ALA A 313 -1.22 -5.42 36.30
C ALA A 313 -0.21 -5.81 37.38
N ARG A 314 -0.62 -6.68 38.29
CA ARG A 314 0.19 -7.24 39.36
C ARG A 314 0.14 -8.76 39.29
N TYR A 315 1.29 -9.40 39.29
CA TYR A 315 1.45 -10.84 39.35
C TYR A 315 1.94 -11.23 40.75
N ASP A 316 1.23 -12.15 41.40
CA ASP A 316 1.47 -12.60 42.77
C ASP A 316 1.79 -14.11 42.83
N GLY A 317 1.94 -14.79 41.69
CA GLY A 317 2.12 -16.25 41.62
C GLY A 317 3.56 -16.77 41.73
N GLY A 318 4.56 -15.90 41.86
CA GLY A 318 5.99 -16.25 41.96
C GLY A 318 6.57 -15.93 43.34
N GLU A 319 7.90 -16.00 43.49
CA GLU A 319 8.58 -15.72 44.77
C GLU A 319 8.37 -14.28 45.25
N ALA A 320 8.26 -13.33 44.32
CA ALA A 320 8.04 -11.91 44.60
C ALA A 320 6.95 -11.33 43.69
N PRO A 321 6.15 -10.36 44.19
CA PRO A 321 5.12 -9.72 43.39
C PRO A 321 5.75 -8.81 42.32
N LEU A 322 5.31 -8.98 41.08
CA LEU A 322 5.74 -8.16 39.94
C LEU A 322 4.62 -7.20 39.55
N ASN A 323 4.97 -6.01 39.08
CA ASN A 323 4.00 -4.99 38.65
C ASN A 323 4.37 -4.42 37.28
N GLN A 324 3.36 -4.15 36.45
CA GLN A 324 3.52 -3.53 35.15
C GLN A 324 2.39 -2.52 34.90
N THR A 325 2.73 -1.34 34.38
CA THR A 325 1.73 -0.40 33.86
C THR A 325 1.27 -0.88 32.47
N VAL A 326 -0.04 -0.92 32.27
CA VAL A 326 -0.68 -1.45 31.07
C VAL A 326 -1.73 -0.47 30.53
N ASP A 327 -2.04 -0.57 29.24
CA ASP A 327 -2.98 0.30 28.54
C ASP A 327 -4.43 -0.21 28.61
N SER A 328 -4.62 -1.50 28.94
CA SER A 328 -5.96 -2.11 29.05
C SER A 328 -5.99 -3.28 30.01
N ILE A 329 -7.20 -3.67 30.43
CA ILE A 329 -7.42 -4.86 31.27
C ILE A 329 -6.92 -6.13 30.57
N THR A 330 -7.23 -6.29 29.28
CA THR A 330 -6.78 -7.43 28.47
C THR A 330 -5.26 -7.54 28.41
N GLN A 331 -4.56 -6.41 28.24
CA GLN A 331 -3.09 -6.39 28.30
C GLN A 331 -2.56 -6.85 29.65
N GLY A 332 -3.19 -6.41 30.73
CA GLY A 332 -2.80 -6.83 32.07
C GLY A 332 -2.99 -8.32 32.29
N ILE A 333 -4.09 -8.88 31.79
CA ILE A 333 -4.37 -10.33 31.88
C ILE A 333 -3.33 -11.10 31.06
N ASP A 334 -3.05 -10.68 29.83
CA ASP A 334 -2.02 -11.29 28.99
C ASP A 334 -0.65 -11.25 29.67
N TRP A 335 -0.26 -10.10 30.24
CA TRP A 335 1.01 -9.95 30.95
C TRP A 335 1.09 -10.84 32.20
N ILE A 336 0.00 -10.94 32.98
CA ILE A 336 -0.06 -11.84 34.16
C ILE A 336 0.14 -13.30 33.72
N MET A 337 -0.59 -13.73 32.69
CA MET A 337 -0.47 -15.11 32.19
C MET A 337 0.92 -15.41 31.63
N GLN A 338 1.52 -14.46 30.92
CA GLN A 338 2.90 -14.60 30.43
C GLN A 338 3.89 -14.72 31.58
N THR A 339 3.78 -13.84 32.57
CA THR A 339 4.65 -13.85 33.75
C THR A 339 4.50 -15.18 34.49
N HIS A 340 3.27 -15.67 34.66
CA HIS A 340 3.00 -16.97 35.25
C HIS A 340 3.67 -18.11 34.48
N VAL A 341 3.52 -18.13 33.15
CA VAL A 341 4.10 -19.18 32.31
C VAL A 341 5.63 -19.19 32.40
N THR A 342 6.26 -18.03 32.27
CA THR A 342 7.72 -17.91 32.34
C THR A 342 8.25 -18.34 33.72
N GLN A 343 7.61 -17.91 34.80
CA GLN A 343 8.04 -18.25 36.17
C GLN A 343 7.90 -19.74 36.49
N ILE A 344 6.84 -20.39 36.01
CA ILE A 344 6.53 -21.78 36.37
C ILE A 344 7.12 -22.81 35.39
N TYR A 345 7.14 -22.50 34.09
CA TYR A 345 7.50 -23.46 33.05
C TYR A 345 8.74 -23.06 32.25
N GLY A 346 9.27 -21.85 32.43
CA GLY A 346 10.42 -21.33 31.69
C GLY A 346 10.11 -20.97 30.23
N ASP A 347 11.00 -20.18 29.61
CA ASP A 347 10.78 -19.55 28.30
C ASP A 347 10.72 -20.52 27.10
N LYS A 348 11.11 -21.77 27.28
CA LYS A 348 11.23 -22.77 26.19
C LYS A 348 10.06 -23.74 26.11
N THR A 349 9.12 -23.69 27.06
CA THR A 349 8.01 -24.64 27.09
C THR A 349 6.88 -24.15 26.16
N PRO A 350 6.51 -24.92 25.12
CA PRO A 350 5.37 -24.56 24.28
C PRO A 350 4.09 -24.67 25.12
N VAL A 351 3.41 -23.54 25.30
CA VAL A 351 2.19 -23.43 26.11
C VAL A 351 1.06 -22.87 25.26
N LYS A 352 -0.13 -23.43 25.42
CA LYS A 352 -1.37 -22.91 24.84
C LYS A 352 -2.26 -22.37 25.95
N LEU A 353 -2.53 -21.07 25.95
CA LEU A 353 -3.45 -20.48 26.91
C LEU A 353 -4.90 -20.67 26.45
N ARG A 354 -5.77 -21.13 27.36
CA ARG A 354 -7.21 -21.30 27.11
C ARG A 354 -7.99 -20.56 28.20
N LEU A 355 -8.73 -19.53 27.80
CA LEU A 355 -9.70 -18.88 28.68
C LEU A 355 -10.90 -19.83 28.86
N VAL A 356 -11.22 -20.15 30.10
CA VAL A 356 -12.44 -20.86 30.47
C VAL A 356 -13.39 -19.82 31.05
N GLN A 357 -14.58 -19.69 30.46
CA GLN A 357 -15.65 -18.88 31.04
C GLN A 357 -16.42 -19.77 32.00
N ASP A 358 -16.68 -19.26 33.20
CA ASP A 358 -17.63 -19.88 34.13
C ASP A 358 -19.06 -19.70 33.61
#